data_AF-A0AAW8HCY9-F1
#
_entry.id   AF-A0AAW8HCY9-F1
#
_cell.length_a   1.000
_cell.length_b   1.000
_cell.length_c   1.000
_cell.angle_alpha   90.00
_cell.angle_beta   90.00
_cell.angle_gamma   90.00
#
_symmetry.space_group_name_H-M   'P 1'
#
loop_
_entity.id
_entity.type
_entity.pdbx_description
1 polymer ?
#
loop_
_entity_poly.entity_id
_entity_poly.type
_entity_poly.pdbx_seq_one_letter_code
_entity_poly.pdbx_strand_id
1 'polypeptide(L)'
;MGYRLYGFMIGDEIHFDIANRRLYRLSGSHADKSIAFASIYFNETMLRLFLYMLINGRTTPITKEELFEEIWESHNLTPSTQRLWQVLHNLNNKLSLLGLPGNFIQNIRGRGYIINYHDVIPVYYRMSELPAHSVKKEEKIDTLSE
;
A
#
# COMPACT_ATOMS: atom_id res chain seq x y z
N MET A 1 5.83 -1.31 24.80
CA MET A 1 4.85 -0.33 24.27
C MET A 1 4.52 -0.74 22.85
N GLY A 2 3.30 -1.20 22.58
CA GLY A 2 2.92 -1.71 21.26
C GLY A 2 2.61 -0.57 20.30
N TYR A 3 3.22 -0.60 19.12
CA TYR A 3 2.87 0.24 17.98
C TYR A 3 2.19 -0.61 16.92
N ARG A 4 1.28 -0.02 16.15
CA ARG A 4 0.61 -0.70 15.05
C ARG A 4 0.61 0.19 13.82
N LEU A 5 0.85 -0.43 12.66
CA LEU A 5 0.95 0.25 11.38
C LEU A 5 -0.40 0.85 11.02
N TYR A 6 -0.42 2.16 10.82
CA TYR A 6 -1.57 2.91 10.34
C TYR A 6 -1.56 3.02 8.81
N GLY A 7 -0.37 3.29 8.27
CA GLY A 7 -0.23 3.73 6.90
C GLY A 7 1.20 4.12 6.55
N PHE A 8 1.36 4.86 5.45
CA PHE A 8 2.65 5.36 4.98
C PHE A 8 2.52 6.81 4.52
N MET A 9 3.58 7.59 4.72
CA MET A 9 3.82 8.80 3.93
C MET A 9 4.75 8.45 2.77
N ILE A 10 4.46 8.97 1.58
CA ILE A 10 5.24 8.77 0.37
C ILE A 10 5.62 10.15 -0.16
N GLY A 11 6.90 10.49 -0.06
CA GLY A 11 7.37 11.87 -0.20
C GLY A 11 6.70 12.76 0.85
N ASP A 12 6.51 14.04 0.49
CA ASP A 12 6.00 15.05 1.42
C ASP A 12 4.48 15.21 1.40
N GLU A 13 3.81 14.76 0.33
CA GLU A 13 2.41 15.13 0.07
C GLU A 13 1.44 13.94 -0.02
N ILE A 14 1.94 12.71 -0.14
CA ILE A 14 1.10 11.53 -0.40
C ILE A 14 0.99 10.70 0.86
N HIS A 15 -0.26 10.42 1.24
CA HIS A 15 -0.60 9.63 2.40
C HIS A 15 -1.34 8.37 1.96
N PHE A 16 -0.90 7.23 2.49
CA PHE A 16 -1.54 5.94 2.33
C PHE A 16 -2.19 5.52 3.64
N ASP A 17 -3.51 5.44 3.64
CA ASP A 17 -4.36 4.96 4.74
C ASP A 17 -4.78 3.51 4.46
N ILE A 18 -4.25 2.58 5.26
CA ILE A 18 -4.49 1.14 5.07
C ILE A 18 -5.93 0.78 5.39
N ALA A 19 -6.47 1.28 6.50
CA ALA A 19 -7.80 0.94 6.98
C ALA A 19 -8.89 1.37 5.98
N ASN A 20 -8.70 2.54 5.35
CA ASN A 20 -9.62 3.07 4.35
C ASN A 20 -9.24 2.70 2.90
N ARG A 21 -8.18 1.89 2.71
CA ARG A 21 -7.69 1.41 1.41
C ARG A 21 -7.48 2.53 0.39
N ARG A 22 -6.93 3.65 0.86
CA ARG A 22 -6.92 4.91 0.11
C ARG A 22 -5.53 5.53 0.11
N LEU A 23 -5.08 5.96 -1.07
CA LEU A 23 -4.06 7.00 -1.14
C LEU A 23 -4.69 8.33 -1.48
N TYR A 24 -4.10 9.38 -0.93
CA TYR A 24 -4.48 10.74 -1.28
C TYR A 24 -3.26 11.64 -1.25
N ARG A 25 -3.32 12.70 -2.06
CA ARG A 25 -2.33 13.76 -2.10
C ARG A 25 -2.94 15.02 -1.50
N LEU A 26 -2.22 15.62 -0.56
CA LEU A 26 -2.51 16.93 -0.01
C LEU A 26 -1.43 17.89 -0.51
N SER A 27 -1.68 18.56 -1.63
CA SER A 27 -0.78 19.58 -2.14
C SER A 27 -1.16 20.93 -1.58
N GLY A 28 -0.23 21.57 -0.88
CA GLY A 28 -0.40 22.92 -0.37
C GLY A 28 0.91 23.50 0.12
N SER A 29 1.36 24.58 -0.52
CA SER A 29 2.37 25.46 0.08
C SER A 29 1.70 26.38 1.09
N HIS A 30 2.42 26.79 2.14
CA HIS A 30 1.95 27.84 3.05
C HIS A 30 1.63 29.18 2.35
N ALA A 31 2.07 29.37 1.10
CA ALA A 31 1.75 30.52 0.27
C ALA A 31 0.48 30.36 -0.58
N ASP A 32 -0.06 29.15 -0.73
CA ASP A 32 -1.21 28.88 -1.58
C ASP A 32 -2.52 29.12 -0.82
N LYS A 33 -3.44 29.87 -1.44
CA LYS A 33 -4.79 30.13 -0.89
C LYS A 33 -5.77 28.97 -1.13
N SER A 34 -5.33 27.90 -1.79
CA SER A 34 -6.16 26.75 -2.17
C SER A 34 -5.36 25.45 -2.10
N ILE A 35 -5.99 24.40 -1.58
CA ILE A 35 -5.43 23.04 -1.53
C ILE A 35 -6.01 22.24 -2.69
N ALA A 36 -5.16 21.55 -3.44
CA ALA A 36 -5.58 20.52 -4.37
C ALA A 36 -5.62 19.17 -3.66
N PHE A 37 -6.78 18.52 -3.68
CA PHE A 37 -6.98 17.19 -3.11
C PHE A 37 -7.26 16.18 -4.22
N ALA A 38 -6.44 15.14 -4.30
CA ALA A 38 -6.67 13.99 -5.18
C ALA A 38 -6.64 12.71 -4.35
N SER A 39 -7.54 11.77 -4.61
CA SER A 39 -7.59 10.50 -3.91
C SER A 39 -7.91 9.34 -4.82
N ILE A 40 -7.30 8.18 -4.56
CA ILE A 40 -7.57 6.91 -5.22
C ILE A 40 -7.91 5.85 -4.16
N TYR A 41 -8.77 4.92 -4.54
CA TYR A 41 -9.13 3.77 -3.72
C TYR A 41 -8.58 2.47 -4.34
N PHE A 42 -8.22 1.55 -3.46
CA PHE A 42 -7.79 0.21 -3.79
C PHE A 42 -8.90 -0.81 -3.53
N ASN A 43 -8.98 -1.79 -4.43
CA ASN A 43 -9.65 -3.05 -4.08
C ASN A 43 -8.73 -3.89 -3.18
N GLU A 44 -9.26 -5.01 -2.66
CA GLU A 44 -8.53 -5.88 -1.74
C GLU A 44 -7.18 -6.38 -2.27
N THR A 45 -7.14 -6.87 -3.52
CA THR A 45 -5.91 -7.41 -4.12
C THR A 45 -4.87 -6.31 -4.35
N MET A 46 -5.29 -5.13 -4.79
CA MET A 46 -4.41 -3.97 -4.95
C MET A 46 -3.83 -3.52 -3.61
N LEU A 47 -4.66 -3.48 -2.57
CA LEU A 47 -4.23 -3.14 -1.21
C LEU A 47 -3.15 -4.11 -0.72
N ARG A 48 -3.44 -5.42 -0.79
CA ARG A 48 -2.52 -6.46 -0.35
C ARG A 48 -1.18 -6.38 -1.09
N LEU A 49 -1.22 -6.33 -2.42
CA LEU A 49 -0.01 -6.23 -3.22
C LEU A 49 0.80 -4.98 -2.86
N PHE A 50 0.13 -3.81 -2.83
CA PHE A 50 0.82 -2.55 -2.58
C PHE A 50 1.42 -2.50 -1.18
N LEU A 51 0.69 -2.93 -0.16
CA LEU A 51 1.16 -3.00 1.22
C LEU A 51 2.37 -3.94 1.35
N TYR A 52 2.28 -5.14 0.79
CA TYR A 52 3.38 -6.10 0.82
C TYR A 52 4.64 -5.55 0.15
N MET A 53 4.49 -4.90 -1.00
CA MET A 53 5.60 -4.25 -1.71
C MET A 53 6.22 -3.10 -0.90
N LEU A 54 5.43 -2.29 -0.19
CA LEU A 54 5.98 -1.22 0.67
C LEU A 54 6.73 -1.77 1.89
N ILE A 55 6.32 -2.93 2.41
CA ILE A 55 6.98 -3.56 3.56
C ILE A 55 8.26 -4.28 3.13
N ASN A 56 8.18 -5.13 2.09
CA ASN A 56 9.24 -6.09 1.75
C ASN A 56 10.05 -5.67 0.51
N GLY A 57 9.49 -4.86 -0.38
CA GLY A 57 10.02 -4.60 -1.72
C GLY A 57 10.74 -3.28 -1.86
N ARG A 58 11.26 -2.68 -0.78
CA ARG A 58 11.97 -1.38 -0.85
C ARG A 58 13.47 -1.51 -1.07
N THR A 59 14.08 -2.62 -0.66
CA THR A 59 15.53 -2.84 -0.71
C THR A 59 15.92 -3.93 -1.70
N THR A 60 15.15 -5.00 -1.74
CA THR A 60 15.36 -6.16 -2.62
C THR A 60 14.13 -6.40 -3.48
N PRO A 61 14.30 -6.79 -4.76
CA PRO A 61 13.18 -7.20 -5.60
C PRO A 61 12.47 -8.43 -5.01
N ILE A 62 11.15 -8.38 -4.96
CA ILE A 62 10.26 -9.48 -4.57
C ILE A 62 10.00 -10.34 -5.81
N THR A 63 10.18 -11.65 -5.68
CA THR A 63 10.01 -12.56 -6.81
C THR A 63 8.55 -12.65 -7.24
N LYS A 64 8.31 -13.09 -8.49
CA LYS A 64 6.94 -13.27 -8.99
C LYS A 64 6.24 -14.40 -8.24
N GLU A 65 6.97 -15.46 -7.94
CA GLU A 65 6.52 -16.64 -7.21
C GLU A 65 6.08 -16.28 -5.79
N GLU A 66 6.89 -15.48 -5.08
CA GLU A 66 6.53 -14.94 -3.76
C GLU A 66 5.28 -14.06 -3.82
N LEU A 67 5.15 -13.19 -4.83
CA LEU A 67 3.92 -12.41 -5.00
C LEU A 67 2.70 -13.30 -5.29
N PHE A 68 2.85 -14.42 -6.00
CA PHE A 68 1.74 -15.35 -6.23
C PHE A 68 1.29 -16.01 -4.93
N GLU A 69 2.25 -16.50 -4.14
CA GLU A 69 1.98 -17.13 -2.85
C GLU A 69 1.30 -16.14 -1.89
N GLU A 70 1.91 -14.99 -1.66
CA GLU A 70 1.54 -14.05 -0.59
C GLU A 70 0.28 -13.25 -0.90
N ILE A 71 0.02 -12.93 -2.18
CA ILE A 71 -1.09 -12.03 -2.55
C ILE A 71 -2.31 -12.81 -3.05
N TRP A 72 -2.12 -14.00 -3.63
CA TRP A 72 -3.20 -14.80 -4.19
C TRP A 72 -3.42 -16.11 -3.43
N GLU A 73 -2.43 -16.99 -3.36
CA GLU A 73 -2.63 -18.37 -2.87
C GLU A 73 -2.95 -18.41 -1.37
N SER A 74 -2.25 -17.64 -0.54
CA SER A 74 -2.52 -17.44 0.90
C SER A 74 -3.94 -16.92 1.18
N HIS A 75 -4.61 -16.42 0.15
CA HIS A 75 -5.94 -15.81 0.21
C HIS A 75 -6.96 -16.55 -0.65
N ASN A 76 -6.70 -17.82 -1.00
CA ASN A 76 -7.58 -18.69 -1.78
C ASN A 76 -7.94 -18.13 -3.17
N LEU A 77 -7.07 -17.32 -3.76
CA LEU A 77 -7.20 -16.81 -5.12
C LEU A 77 -6.21 -17.54 -6.03
N THR A 78 -6.61 -17.75 -7.29
CA THR A 78 -5.70 -18.34 -8.28
C THR A 78 -4.77 -17.26 -8.86
N PRO A 79 -3.44 -17.41 -8.78
CA PRO A 79 -2.52 -16.49 -9.42
C PRO A 79 -2.43 -16.72 -10.93
N SER A 80 -2.01 -15.68 -11.66
CA SER A 80 -1.49 -15.84 -13.02
C SER A 80 -0.62 -14.65 -13.38
N THR A 81 0.32 -14.84 -14.32
CA THR A 81 1.15 -13.74 -14.83
C THR A 81 0.30 -12.59 -15.39
N GLN A 82 -0.81 -12.91 -16.06
CA GLN A 82 -1.73 -11.91 -16.59
C GLN A 82 -2.42 -11.12 -15.47
N ARG A 83 -2.89 -11.79 -14.40
CA ARG A 83 -3.52 -11.13 -13.25
C ARG A 83 -2.54 -10.22 -12.52
N LEU A 84 -1.31 -10.69 -12.28
CA LEU A 84 -0.26 -9.87 -11.66
C LEU A 84 0.05 -8.63 -12.50
N TRP A 85 0.23 -8.81 -13.81
CA TRP A 85 0.48 -7.68 -14.71
C TRP A 85 -0.67 -6.67 -14.68
N GLN A 86 -1.93 -7.13 -14.72
CA GLN A 86 -3.11 -6.25 -14.65
C GLN A 86 -3.15 -5.46 -13.35
N VAL A 87 -2.91 -6.10 -12.20
CA VAL A 87 -2.93 -5.43 -10.89
C VAL A 87 -1.80 -4.40 -10.79
N LEU A 88 -0.58 -4.76 -11.19
CA LEU A 88 0.58 -3.86 -11.17
C LEU A 88 0.41 -2.68 -12.13
N HIS A 89 -0.08 -2.92 -13.34
CA HIS A 89 -0.34 -1.88 -14.32
C HIS A 89 -1.41 -0.90 -13.80
N ASN A 90 -2.52 -1.42 -13.27
CA ASN A 90 -3.56 -0.60 -12.67
C ASN A 90 -3.07 0.19 -11.46
N LEU A 91 -2.21 -0.40 -10.62
CA LEU A 91 -1.57 0.29 -9.50
C LEU A 91 -0.70 1.46 -10.01
N ASN A 92 0.27 1.21 -10.87
CA ASN A 92 1.16 2.26 -11.40
C ASN A 92 0.38 3.38 -12.10
N ASN A 93 -0.66 3.06 -12.86
CA ASN A 93 -1.52 4.07 -13.47
C ASN A 93 -2.20 4.96 -12.41
N LYS A 94 -2.79 4.36 -11.37
CA LYS A 94 -3.43 5.13 -10.29
C LYS A 94 -2.42 5.97 -9.49
N LEU A 95 -1.24 5.42 -9.22
CA LEU A 95 -0.16 6.14 -8.52
C LEU A 95 0.31 7.34 -9.36
N SER A 96 0.43 7.16 -10.68
CA SER A 96 0.76 8.24 -11.60
C SER A 96 -0.30 9.37 -11.63
N LEU A 97 -1.59 9.04 -11.47
CA LEU A 97 -2.65 10.06 -11.32
C LEU A 97 -2.50 10.90 -10.05
N LEU A 98 -1.85 10.37 -9.00
CA LEU A 98 -1.49 11.13 -7.80
C LEU A 98 -0.15 11.88 -7.95
N GLY A 99 0.52 11.77 -9.10
CA GLY A 99 1.80 12.41 -9.36
C GLY A 99 3.01 11.63 -8.86
N LEU A 100 2.87 10.35 -8.52
CA LEU A 100 4.01 9.45 -8.33
C LEU A 100 4.63 9.09 -9.69
N PRO A 101 5.92 8.74 -9.73
CA PRO A 101 6.57 8.38 -10.99
C PRO A 101 5.96 7.11 -11.59
N GLY A 102 5.86 7.04 -12.92
CA GLY A 102 5.23 5.90 -13.63
C GLY A 102 5.94 4.57 -13.44
N ASN A 103 7.19 4.58 -12.97
CA ASN A 103 7.98 3.41 -12.58
C ASN A 103 8.06 3.21 -11.06
N PHE A 104 7.12 3.75 -10.27
CA PHE A 104 7.07 3.60 -8.81
C PHE A 104 7.17 2.13 -8.40
N ILE A 105 6.38 1.24 -9.03
CA ILE A 105 6.61 -0.20 -8.97
C ILE A 105 7.35 -0.63 -10.23
N GLN A 106 8.61 -1.00 -10.06
CA GLN A 106 9.51 -1.35 -11.16
C GLN A 106 9.71 -2.87 -11.26
N ASN A 107 9.64 -3.41 -12.48
CA ASN A 107 10.11 -4.77 -12.74
C ASN A 107 11.62 -4.78 -12.98
N ILE A 108 12.33 -5.61 -12.22
CA ILE A 108 13.74 -5.92 -12.42
C ILE A 108 13.82 -7.25 -13.16
N ARG A 109 14.29 -7.20 -14.42
CA ARG A 109 14.32 -8.36 -15.31
C ARG A 109 15.03 -9.55 -14.65
N GLY A 110 14.32 -10.66 -14.56
CA GLY A 110 14.82 -11.92 -13.98
C GLY A 110 14.95 -11.92 -12.45
N ARG A 111 14.55 -10.85 -11.76
CA ARG A 111 14.62 -10.77 -10.28
C ARG A 111 13.27 -10.52 -9.61
N GLY A 112 12.34 -9.84 -10.28
CA GLY A 112 11.00 -9.59 -9.73
C GLY A 112 10.62 -8.12 -9.72
N TYR A 113 9.98 -7.64 -8.66
CA TYR A 113 9.44 -6.29 -8.57
C TYR A 113 9.95 -5.55 -7.34
N ILE A 114 10.21 -4.24 -7.47
CA ILE A 114 10.72 -3.39 -6.39
C ILE A 114 9.98 -2.05 -6.37
N ILE A 115 9.84 -1.45 -5.20
CA ILE A 115 9.45 -0.05 -5.01
C ILE A 115 10.66 0.82 -5.35
N ASN A 116 10.58 1.52 -6.48
CA ASN A 116 11.60 2.45 -6.94
C ASN A 116 11.28 3.87 -6.44
N TYR A 117 11.22 4.01 -5.12
CA TYR A 117 10.98 5.29 -4.44
C TYR A 117 11.57 5.26 -3.03
N HIS A 118 12.47 6.18 -2.72
CA HIS A 118 13.24 6.16 -1.46
C HIS A 118 12.44 6.71 -0.28
N ASP A 119 11.64 7.75 -0.51
CA ASP A 119 10.98 8.50 0.56
C ASP A 119 9.64 7.86 0.92
N VAL A 120 9.71 6.67 1.53
CA VAL A 120 8.54 5.94 2.04
C VAL A 120 8.70 5.74 3.54
N ILE A 121 7.86 6.41 4.33
CA ILE A 121 7.92 6.42 5.80
C ILE A 121 6.68 5.73 6.36
N PRO A 122 6.82 4.60 7.07
CA PRO A 122 5.68 4.00 7.75
C PRO A 122 5.21 4.88 8.92
N VAL A 123 3.90 5.01 9.06
CA VAL A 123 3.23 5.76 10.13
C VAL A 123 2.57 4.76 11.08
N TYR A 124 2.81 4.93 12.38
CA TYR A 124 2.28 4.05 13.42
C TYR A 124 1.50 4.86 14.45
N TYR A 125 0.45 4.27 15.02
CA TYR A 125 -0.15 4.78 16.26
C TYR A 125 0.29 3.92 17.44
N ARG A 126 0.30 4.53 18.62
CA ARG A 126 0.50 3.80 19.87
C ARG A 126 -0.79 3.08 20.22
N MET A 127 -0.70 1.79 20.51
CA MET A 127 -1.86 0.98 20.89
C MET A 127 -2.58 1.52 22.13
N SER A 128 -1.86 2.18 23.04
CA SER A 128 -2.41 2.82 24.24
C SER A 128 -3.30 4.04 23.96
N GLU A 129 -3.23 4.60 22.75
CA GLU A 129 -4.00 5.77 22.33
C GLU A 129 -5.27 5.36 21.55
N LEU A 130 -5.48 4.06 21.33
CA LEU A 130 -6.68 3.57 20.67
C LEU A 130 -7.90 3.75 21.59
N PRO A 131 -9.02 4.27 21.06
CA PRO A 131 -10.27 4.29 21.79
C PRO A 131 -10.70 2.85 22.15
N ALA A 132 -11.24 2.65 23.35
CA ALA A 132 -11.66 1.33 23.84
C ALA A 132 -12.70 0.60 22.95
N HIS A 133 -13.42 1.34 22.10
CA HIS A 133 -14.39 0.79 21.15
C HIS A 133 -13.75 0.30 19.84
N SER A 134 -12.54 0.75 19.48
CA SER A 134 -11.85 0.35 18.26
C SER A 134 -11.21 -1.04 18.38
N VAL A 135 -10.85 -1.46 19.59
CA VAL A 135 -10.25 -2.77 19.89
C VAL A 135 -11.21 -3.93 19.57
N LYS A 136 -12.52 -3.74 19.83
CA LYS A 136 -13.54 -4.79 19.67
C LYS A 136 -13.96 -5.09 18.22
N LYS A 137 -13.69 -4.17 17.27
CA LYS A 137 -14.09 -4.35 15.87
C LYS A 137 -13.16 -5.31 15.13
N GLU A 138 -11.93 -5.48 15.61
CA GLU A 138 -10.89 -6.29 14.96
C GLU A 138 -10.70 -7.68 15.58
N GLU A 139 -11.02 -7.91 16.86
CA GLU A 139 -11.10 -9.30 17.38
C GLU A 139 -12.05 -10.16 16.53
N LYS A 140 -13.07 -9.56 15.94
CA LYS A 140 -13.99 -10.21 15.00
C LYS A 140 -13.42 -10.49 13.61
N ILE A 141 -12.38 -9.76 13.17
CA ILE A 141 -11.76 -9.94 11.85
C ILE A 141 -10.67 -11.00 11.95
N ASP A 142 -9.88 -11.01 13.02
CA ASP A 142 -8.87 -12.06 13.26
C ASP A 142 -9.52 -13.43 13.54
N THR A 143 -10.68 -13.48 14.20
CA THR A 143 -11.41 -14.75 14.49
C THR A 143 -12.23 -15.31 13.33
N LEU A 144 -12.29 -14.62 12.18
CA LEU A 144 -12.90 -15.15 10.94
C LEU A 144 -11.87 -15.86 10.03
N SER A 145 -10.66 -16.08 10.55
CA SER A 145 -9.55 -16.78 9.87
C SER A 145 -9.37 -18.23 10.34
N GLU A 146 -10.27 -18.77 11.17
CA GLU A 146 -10.29 -20.18 11.59
C GLU A 146 -11.33 -21.00 10.83
#